data_AF-A0A8C9I9I0-F1
#
_entry.id   AF-A0A8C9I9I0-F1
#
_cell.length_a   1.000
_cell.length_b   1.000
_cell.length_c   1.000
_cell.angle_alpha   90.00
_cell.angle_beta   90.00
_cell.angle_gamma   90.00
#
_symmetry.space_group_name_H-M   'P 1'
#
loop_
_entity.id
_entity.type
_entity.pdbx_description
1 polymer ?
#
loop_
_entity_poly.entity_id
_entity_poly.type
_entity_poly.pdbx_seq_one_letter_code
_entity_poly.pdbx_strand_id
1 'polypeptide(L)'
;MGENQTMVTEFLLPGFLLVPRIQMLLFGLFSLFYVFTLLGNGAILGLISLDSRLHTPMYFFLSHLAVVNINYACNTVPQMLVNLLHPAKPISFAGCMMQTFLCLSFGHSECLLLVAMSYDRYVAICHPLR
;
A
#
# COMPACT_ATOMS: atom_id res chain seq x y z
N MET A 1 15.75 22.79 38.25
CA MET A 1 16.08 22.42 36.85
C MET A 1 16.73 21.05 36.89
N GLY A 2 16.06 19.92 36.64
CA GLY A 2 14.94 19.69 35.74
C GLY A 2 15.49 19.38 34.35
N GLU A 3 15.81 18.10 34.10
CA GLU A 3 15.90 17.45 32.78
C GLU A 3 16.32 15.97 32.94
N ASN A 4 15.43 15.14 33.51
CA ASN A 4 15.41 13.71 33.17
C ASN A 4 14.41 13.55 32.03
N GLN A 5 14.84 13.88 30.82
CA GLN A 5 14.10 13.44 29.63
C GLN A 5 14.44 11.97 29.43
N THR A 6 13.64 11.09 30.03
CA THR A 6 13.52 9.70 29.58
C THR A 6 12.97 9.75 28.15
N MET A 7 13.87 9.96 27.19
CA MET A 7 13.58 9.83 25.78
C MET A 7 13.30 8.34 25.58
N VAL A 8 12.02 8.00 25.58
CA VAL A 8 11.50 6.66 25.26
C VAL A 8 11.82 6.43 23.78
N THR A 9 13.09 6.08 23.51
CA THR A 9 13.66 6.02 22.15
C THR A 9 13.68 4.60 21.63
N GLU A 10 12.76 3.76 22.08
CA GLU A 10 12.53 2.47 21.49
C GLU A 10 11.18 1.98 21.98
N PHE A 11 10.17 2.07 21.13
CA PHE A 11 8.99 1.22 21.25
C PHE A 11 9.46 -0.21 20.91
N LEU A 12 10.17 -0.81 21.86
CA LEU A 12 10.39 -2.24 21.88
C LEU A 12 9.02 -2.84 22.19
N LEU A 13 8.25 -3.19 21.16
CA LEU A 13 7.01 -3.94 21.32
C LEU A 13 7.41 -5.34 21.80
N PRO A 14 7.28 -5.71 23.10
CA PRO A 14 7.91 -6.92 23.66
C PRO A 14 7.16 -8.21 23.30
N GLY A 15 6.44 -8.23 22.17
CA GLY A 15 5.33 -9.16 21.93
C GLY A 15 5.56 -10.27 20.93
N PHE A 16 6.62 -10.25 20.11
CA PHE A 16 6.79 -11.27 19.06
C PHE A 16 8.11 -12.04 19.25
N LEU A 17 8.15 -12.92 20.26
CA LEU A 17 8.97 -14.14 20.20
C LEU A 17 8.39 -15.05 19.11
N LEU A 18 8.48 -14.59 17.87
CA LEU A 18 8.00 -15.34 16.75
C LEU A 18 9.05 -16.38 16.44
N VAL A 19 8.70 -17.66 16.68
CA VAL A 19 9.54 -18.79 16.30
C VAL A 19 10.06 -18.55 14.87
N PRO A 20 11.36 -18.73 14.59
CA PRO A 20 11.95 -18.45 13.27
C PRO A 20 11.16 -19.07 12.10
N ARG A 21 10.44 -20.17 12.36
CA ARG A 21 9.48 -20.80 11.46
C ARG A 21 8.33 -19.88 11.00
N ILE A 22 7.72 -19.12 11.90
CA ILE A 22 6.60 -18.23 11.54
C ILE A 22 7.12 -16.94 10.86
N GLN A 23 8.32 -16.48 11.22
CA GLN A 23 8.99 -15.38 10.52
C GLN A 23 9.27 -15.72 9.05
N MET A 24 9.74 -16.94 8.77
CA MET A 24 9.89 -17.47 7.41
C MET A 24 8.55 -17.60 6.68
N LEU A 25 7.49 -18.06 7.35
CA LEU A 25 6.15 -18.13 6.76
C LEU A 25 5.61 -16.74 6.41
N LEU A 26 5.74 -15.75 7.30
CA LEU A 26 5.32 -14.38 7.03
C LEU A 26 6.13 -13.76 5.90
N PHE A 27 7.44 -13.97 5.86
CA PHE A 27 8.29 -13.51 4.77
C PHE A 27 7.81 -14.07 3.42
N GLY A 28 7.55 -15.39 3.35
CA GLY A 28 7.02 -16.02 2.15
C GLY A 28 5.64 -15.49 1.76
N LEU A 29 4.75 -15.30 2.74
CA LEU A 29 3.40 -14.79 2.54
C LEU A 29 3.41 -13.34 2.01
N PHE A 30 4.18 -12.44 2.64
CA PHE A 30 4.31 -11.06 2.19
C PHE A 30 4.97 -10.96 0.81
N SER A 31 5.98 -11.77 0.55
CA SER A 31 6.61 -11.85 -0.77
C SER A 31 5.62 -12.33 -1.85
N LEU A 32 4.77 -13.31 -1.53
CA LEU A 32 3.75 -13.81 -2.44
C LEU A 32 2.70 -12.73 -2.75
N PHE A 33 2.18 -12.06 -1.72
CA PHE A 33 1.22 -10.96 -1.90
C PHE A 33 1.83 -9.81 -2.69
N TYR A 34 3.11 -9.51 -2.49
CA TYR A 34 3.84 -8.49 -3.26
C TYR A 34 3.86 -8.82 -4.75
N VAL A 35 4.32 -10.03 -5.11
CA VAL A 35 4.37 -10.48 -6.51
C VAL A 35 2.98 -10.49 -7.13
N PHE A 36 1.97 -10.99 -6.41
CA PHE A 36 0.59 -11.03 -6.91
C PHE A 36 0.03 -9.63 -7.14
N THR A 37 0.29 -8.69 -6.23
CA THR A 37 -0.14 -7.29 -6.35
C THR A 37 0.55 -6.61 -7.53
N LEU A 38 1.86 -6.82 -7.72
CA LEU A 38 2.59 -6.28 -8.86
C LEU A 38 2.11 -6.85 -10.19
N LEU A 39 1.92 -8.17 -10.24
CA LEU A 39 1.44 -8.86 -11.44
C LEU A 39 0.02 -8.42 -11.79
N GLY A 40 -0.88 -8.36 -10.80
CA GLY A 40 -2.27 -7.96 -11.00
C GLY A 40 -2.40 -6.51 -11.47
N ASN A 41 -1.81 -5.56 -10.73
CA ASN A 41 -1.89 -4.13 -11.09
C ASN A 41 -1.07 -3.82 -12.36
N GLY A 42 0.05 -4.51 -12.58
CA GLY A 42 0.84 -4.41 -13.81
C GLY A 42 0.10 -4.96 -15.03
N ALA A 43 -0.62 -6.07 -14.90
CA ALA A 43 -1.45 -6.62 -15.97
C ALA A 43 -2.61 -5.67 -16.32
N ILE A 44 -3.22 -5.01 -15.33
CA ILE A 44 -4.24 -3.97 -15.56
C ILE A 44 -3.66 -2.83 -16.39
N LEU A 45 -2.48 -2.30 -16.01
CA LEU A 45 -1.81 -1.25 -16.78
C LEU A 45 -1.42 -1.70 -18.20
N GLY A 46 -0.93 -2.94 -18.33
CA GLY A 46 -0.58 -3.53 -19.62
C GLY A 46 -1.80 -3.67 -20.53
N LEU A 47 -2.92 -4.13 -19.99
CA LEU A 47 -4.19 -4.26 -20.72
C LEU A 47 -4.71 -2.90 -21.18
N ILE A 48 -4.66 -1.88 -20.32
CA ILE A 48 -5.03 -0.49 -20.65
C ILE A 48 -4.12 0.06 -21.76
N SER A 49 -2.82 -0.23 -21.71
CA SER A 49 -1.85 0.28 -22.69
C SER A 49 -2.00 -0.39 -24.05
N LEU A 50 -2.39 -1.67 -24.08
CA LEU A 50 -2.56 -2.44 -25.31
C LEU A 50 -3.88 -2.12 -26.03
N ASP A 51 -4.92 -1.74 -25.28
CA ASP A 51 -6.24 -1.45 -25.83
C ASP A 51 -6.53 0.06 -25.89
N SER A 52 -6.09 0.72 -26.96
CA SER A 52 -6.34 2.16 -27.18
C SER A 52 -7.79 2.51 -27.51
N ARG A 53 -8.71 1.52 -27.62
CA ARG A 53 -10.09 1.75 -28.09
C ARG A 53 -11.15 1.86 -26.99
N LEU A 54 -10.77 1.68 -25.72
CA LEU A 54 -11.67 1.85 -24.57
C LEU A 54 -11.34 3.12 -23.79
N HIS A 55 -11.43 4.29 -24.44
CA HIS A 55 -11.22 5.60 -23.83
C HIS A 55 -12.42 6.02 -22.96
N THR A 56 -12.80 5.22 -21.97
CA THR A 56 -13.81 5.57 -20.96
C THR A 56 -13.13 6.08 -19.68
N PRO A 57 -13.74 7.06 -18.97
CA PRO A 57 -13.19 7.65 -17.74
C PRO A 57 -12.81 6.60 -16.68
N MET A 58 -13.50 5.46 -16.67
CA MET A 58 -13.20 4.31 -15.83
C MET A 58 -11.75 3.81 -15.92
N TYR A 59 -11.13 3.76 -17.10
CA TYR A 59 -9.77 3.23 -17.27
C TYR A 59 -8.70 4.19 -16.74
N PHE A 60 -8.96 5.49 -16.78
CA PHE A 60 -8.09 6.48 -16.15
C PHE A 60 -8.04 6.27 -14.63
N PHE A 61 -9.21 6.06 -14.00
CA PHE A 61 -9.29 5.73 -12.58
C PHE A 61 -8.60 4.39 -12.26
N LEU A 62 -8.78 3.39 -13.12
CA LEU A 62 -8.17 2.07 -12.95
C LEU A 62 -6.64 2.12 -13.04
N SER A 63 -6.09 2.93 -13.95
CA SER A 63 -4.66 3.18 -14.07
C SER A 63 -4.09 3.87 -12.82
N HIS A 64 -4.75 4.93 -12.35
CA HIS A 64 -4.38 5.60 -11.10
C HIS A 64 -4.44 4.65 -9.90
N LEU A 65 -5.47 3.82 -9.80
CA LEU A 65 -5.61 2.81 -8.76
C LEU A 65 -4.47 1.79 -8.80
N ALA A 66 -4.11 1.30 -10.00
CA ALA A 66 -3.01 0.37 -10.18
C ALA A 66 -1.67 0.98 -9.75
N VAL A 67 -1.41 2.25 -10.10
CA VAL A 67 -0.21 2.97 -9.66
C VAL A 67 -0.18 3.17 -8.15
N VAL A 68 -1.30 3.54 -7.53
CA VAL A 68 -1.41 3.69 -6.07
C VAL A 68 -1.14 2.35 -5.36
N ASN A 69 -1.72 1.25 -5.86
CA ASN A 69 -1.53 -0.09 -5.29
C ASN A 69 -0.08 -0.57 -5.38
N ILE A 70 0.59 -0.35 -6.52
CA ILE A 70 2.01 -0.72 -6.69
C ILE A 70 2.88 0.11 -5.75
N ASN A 71 2.64 1.42 -5.65
CA ASN A 71 3.38 2.28 -4.72
C ASN A 71 3.16 1.89 -3.27
N TYR A 72 1.92 1.56 -2.89
CA TYR A 72 1.58 1.10 -1.54
C TYR A 72 2.30 -0.21 -1.20
N ALA A 73 2.28 -1.20 -2.11
CA ALA A 73 2.99 -2.46 -1.94
C ALA A 73 4.50 -2.26 -1.82
N CYS A 74 5.09 -1.39 -2.65
CA CYS A 74 6.52 -1.06 -2.61
C CYS A 74 6.95 -0.27 -1.36
N ASN A 75 6.05 0.45 -0.68
CA ASN A 75 6.39 1.12 0.58
C ASN A 75 6.21 0.21 1.80
N THR A 76 5.18 -0.64 1.80
CA THR A 76 4.83 -1.47 2.97
C THR A 76 5.65 -2.76 3.03
N VAL A 77 5.77 -3.48 1.91
CA VAL A 77 6.41 -4.80 1.87
C VAL A 77 7.89 -4.77 2.24
N PRO A 78 8.78 -3.94 1.62
CA PRO A 78 10.20 -3.96 1.97
C PRO A 78 10.44 -3.54 3.41
N GLN A 79 9.60 -2.66 3.97
CA GLN A 79 9.71 -2.27 5.38
C GLN A 79 9.35 -3.43 6.32
N MET A 80 8.27 -4.16 6.04
CA MET A 80 7.94 -5.38 6.80
C MET A 80 9.01 -6.46 6.64
N LEU A 81 9.60 -6.58 5.44
CA LEU A 81 10.68 -7.53 5.15
C LEU A 81 11.96 -7.20 5.92
N VAL A 82 12.35 -5.92 5.98
CA VAL A 82 13.50 -5.43 6.75
C VAL A 82 13.28 -5.63 8.24
N ASN A 83 12.08 -5.35 8.75
CA ASN A 83 11.71 -5.61 10.14
C ASN A 83 11.78 -7.11 10.49
N LEU A 84 11.38 -7.98 9.57
CA LEU A 84 11.50 -9.43 9.73
C LEU A 84 12.96 -9.89 9.65
N LEU A 85 13.81 -9.32 8.79
CA LEU A 85 15.20 -9.78 8.62
C LEU A 85 16.14 -9.28 9.72
N HIS A 86 15.90 -8.08 10.26
CA HIS A 86 16.73 -7.43 11.26
C HIS A 86 15.85 -6.83 12.36
N PRO A 87 15.38 -7.64 13.33
CA PRO A 87 14.56 -7.14 14.45
C PRO A 87 15.29 -6.10 15.32
N ALA A 88 16.61 -5.93 15.15
CA ALA A 88 17.46 -4.99 15.89
C ALA A 88 17.66 -3.61 15.22
N LYS A 89 17.06 -3.33 14.05
CA LYS A 89 17.09 -1.98 13.46
C LYS A 89 15.72 -1.31 13.61
N PRO A 90 15.47 -0.57 14.72
CA PRO A 90 14.25 0.20 14.84
C PRO A 90 14.19 1.23 13.72
N ILE A 91 13.04 1.30 13.04
CA ILE A 91 12.74 2.34 12.08
C ILE A 91 12.85 3.69 12.83
N SER A 92 13.54 4.66 12.26
CA SER A 92 13.59 6.02 12.83
C SER A 92 12.15 6.55 13.03
N PHE A 93 11.90 7.25 14.13
CA PHE A 93 10.58 7.83 14.44
C PHE A 93 10.04 8.67 13.27
N ALA A 94 10.91 9.43 12.59
CA ALA A 94 10.56 10.19 11.40
C ALA A 94 10.16 9.28 10.21
N GLY A 95 10.82 8.14 10.03
CA GLY A 95 10.50 7.16 8.98
C GLY A 95 9.18 6.43 9.24
N CYS A 96 8.87 6.12 10.51
CA CYS A 96 7.59 5.54 10.91
C CYS A 96 6.43 6.52 10.68
N MET A 97 6.60 7.78 11.07
CA MET A 97 5.63 8.84 10.83
C MET A 97 5.39 9.06 9.33
N MET A 98 6.46 9.12 8.53
CA MET A 98 6.36 9.27 7.08
C MET A 98 5.64 8.08 6.43
N GLN A 99 5.97 6.84 6.83
CA GLN A 99 5.30 5.65 6.31
C GLN A 99 3.82 5.63 6.65
N THR A 100 3.47 5.95 7.91
CA THR A 100 2.08 6.00 8.36
C THR A 100 1.29 7.04 7.58
N PHE A 101 1.87 8.23 7.40
CA PHE A 101 1.27 9.30 6.60
C PHE A 101 1.06 8.91 5.14
N LEU A 102 2.06 8.28 4.51
CA LEU A 102 1.97 7.80 3.14
C LEU A 102 0.89 6.72 3.02
N CYS A 103 0.86 5.73 3.92
CA CYS A 103 -0.16 4.69 3.93
C CYS A 103 -1.58 5.26 4.06
N LEU A 104 -1.79 6.22 4.96
CA LEU A 104 -3.07 6.91 5.12
C LEU A 104 -3.46 7.67 3.85
N SER A 105 -2.52 8.39 3.25
CA SER A 105 -2.75 9.18 2.04
C SER A 105 -3.08 8.31 0.83
N PHE A 106 -2.34 7.21 0.63
CA PHE A 106 -2.60 6.24 -0.43
C PHE A 106 -3.94 5.52 -0.21
N GLY A 107 -4.24 5.08 1.02
CA GLY A 107 -5.53 4.46 1.34
C GLY A 107 -6.71 5.43 1.14
N HIS A 108 -6.56 6.70 1.49
CA HIS A 108 -7.57 7.71 1.20
C HIS A 108 -7.77 7.90 -0.31
N SER A 109 -6.67 7.96 -1.07
CA SER A 109 -6.72 8.07 -2.53
C SER A 109 -7.40 6.86 -3.17
N GLU A 110 -7.13 5.66 -2.69
CA GLU A 110 -7.79 4.42 -3.11
C GLU A 110 -9.32 4.49 -2.89
N CYS A 111 -9.74 4.87 -1.68
CA CYS A 111 -11.16 5.05 -1.35
C CYS A 111 -11.83 6.10 -2.24
N LEU A 112 -11.19 7.25 -2.46
CA LEU A 112 -11.71 8.30 -3.35
C LEU A 112 -11.85 7.81 -4.79
N LEU A 113 -10.87 7.07 -5.30
CA LEU A 113 -10.92 6.47 -6.64
C LEU A 113 -12.06 5.45 -6.76
N LEU A 114 -12.25 4.59 -5.75
CA LEU A 114 -13.36 3.63 -5.72
C LEU A 114 -14.72 4.33 -5.72
N VAL A 115 -14.88 5.39 -4.92
CA VAL A 115 -16.08 6.22 -4.90
C VAL A 115 -16.30 6.88 -6.27
N ALA A 116 -15.27 7.47 -6.86
CA ALA A 116 -15.36 8.08 -8.19
C ALA A 116 -15.77 7.08 -9.26
N MET A 117 -15.22 5.86 -9.25
CA MET A 117 -15.63 4.79 -10.18
C MET A 117 -17.08 4.34 -9.98
N SER A 118 -17.54 4.23 -8.72
CA SER A 118 -18.94 3.92 -8.44
C SER A 118 -19.90 5.04 -8.87
N TYR A 119 -19.46 6.30 -8.71
CA TYR A 119 -20.21 7.47 -9.13
C TYR A 119 -20.29 7.57 -10.66
N ASP A 120 -19.18 7.33 -11.37
CA ASP A 120 -19.13 7.27 -12.84
C ASP A 120 -20.10 6.21 -13.39
N ARG A 121 -20.10 5.01 -12.79
CA ARG A 121 -21.07 3.94 -13.09
C ARG A 121 -22.52 4.37 -12.81
N TYR A 122 -22.77 5.07 -11.70
CA TYR A 122 -24.10 5.58 -11.37
C TYR A 122 -24.58 6.63 -12.39
N VAL A 123 -23.73 7.58 -12.75
CA VAL A 123 -24.06 8.62 -13.74
C VAL A 123 -24.30 8.01 -15.11
N ALA A 124 -23.47 7.03 -15.53
CA ALA A 124 -23.66 6.33 -16.80
C ALA A 124 -25.01 5.58 -16.89
N ILE A 125 -25.55 5.11 -15.75
CA ILE A 125 -26.86 4.43 -15.69
C ILE A 125 -28.00 5.45 -15.61
N CYS A 126 -27.88 6.45 -14.74
CA CYS A 126 -28.97 7.40 -14.47
C CYS A 126 -29.08 8.52 -15.49
N HIS A 127 -28.00 8.84 -16.21
CA HIS A 127 -27.93 9.96 -17.16
C HIS A 127 -27.15 9.57 -18.44
N PRO A 128 -27.63 8.60 -19.23
CA PRO A 128 -26.87 8.04 -20.36
C PRO A 128 -26.68 8.98 -21.57
N LEU A 129 -27.27 10.18 -21.58
CA LEU A 129 -27.43 11.03 -22.79
C LEU A 129 -27.25 12.54 -22.53
N ARG A 130 -26.48 12.95 -21.53
CA ARG A 130 -26.09 14.36 -21.36
C ARG A 130 -24.60 14.57 -21.52
#